data_AF-M5BSF7-F1
#
_entry.id   AF-M5BSF7-F1
#
_cell.length_a   1.000
_cell.length_b   1.000
_cell.length_c   1.000
_cell.angle_alpha   90.00
_cell.angle_beta   90.00
_cell.angle_gamma   90.00
#
_symmetry.space_group_name_H-M   'P 1'
#
loop_
_entity.id
_entity.type
_entity.pdbx_description
1 polymer ?
#
loop_
_entity_poly.entity_id
_entity_poly.type
_entity_poly.pdbx_seq_one_letter_code
_entity_poly.pdbx_strand_id
1 'polypeptide(L)'
;MALLDEGETDWKVIVVDVNDPLASKLNDIEDVERHLPGLIRATNEWFRIYKIPDGKPENAFAFSGEAKNKKYATEIIHECNEAWRRLITGETPAKTSSYDLSM
;
A
#
# COMPACT_ATOMS: atom_id res chain seq x y z
N MET A 1 -1.53 -3.35 2.80
CA MET A 1 -0.62 -4.49 2.58
C MET A 1 0.78 -3.96 2.30
N ALA A 2 1.82 -4.69 2.75
CA ALA A 2 3.21 -4.28 2.60
C ALA A 2 3.87 -5.07 1.46
N LEU A 3 3.77 -4.58 0.21
CA LEU A 3 4.44 -5.20 -0.93
C LEU A 3 5.93 -4.83 -0.90
N LEU A 4 6.79 -5.78 -1.23
CA LEU A 4 8.18 -5.55 -1.53
C LEU A 4 8.34 -5.63 -3.04
N ASP A 5 8.40 -4.45 -3.67
CA ASP A 5 8.55 -4.35 -5.11
C ASP A 5 10.00 -4.07 -5.47
N GLU A 6 10.66 -5.03 -6.14
CA GLU A 6 12.07 -4.91 -6.57
C GLU A 6 13.04 -4.49 -5.44
N GLY A 7 12.71 -4.86 -4.19
CA GLY A 7 13.51 -4.55 -2.99
C GLY A 7 13.13 -3.25 -2.29
N GLU A 8 12.15 -2.51 -2.81
CA GLU A 8 11.63 -1.27 -2.25
C GLU A 8 10.29 -1.52 -1.53
N THR A 9 9.96 -0.62 -0.59
CA THR A 9 8.68 -0.70 0.14
C THR A 9 7.57 -0.05 -0.69
N ASP A 10 6.55 -0.84 -1.05
CA ASP A 10 5.41 -0.40 -1.84
C ASP A 10 4.10 -0.68 -1.09
N TRP A 11 3.69 0.27 -0.26
CA TRP A 11 2.47 0.14 0.54
C TRP A 11 1.21 0.19 -0.33
N LYS A 12 0.36 -0.84 -0.23
CA LYS A 12 -0.97 -0.86 -0.85
C LYS A 12 -2.04 -0.56 0.20
N VAL A 13 -2.58 0.66 0.18
CA VAL A 13 -3.70 1.08 1.03
C VAL A 13 -5.01 0.56 0.43
N ILE A 14 -5.85 -0.07 1.26
CA ILE A 14 -7.17 -0.54 0.87
C ILE A 14 -8.18 0.49 1.35
N VAL A 15 -8.98 1.02 0.41
CA VAL A 15 -9.95 2.08 0.66
C VAL A 15 -11.26 1.76 -0.05
N VAL A 16 -12.33 2.41 0.39
CA VAL A 16 -13.65 2.41 -0.26
C VAL A 16 -14.07 3.87 -0.49
N ASP A 17 -14.77 4.14 -1.59
CA ASP A 17 -15.40 5.44 -1.81
C ASP A 17 -16.43 5.70 -0.70
N VAL A 18 -16.42 6.91 -0.14
CA VAL A 18 -17.37 7.31 0.91
C VAL A 18 -18.83 7.30 0.44
N ASN A 19 -19.06 7.35 -0.86
CA ASN A 19 -20.39 7.29 -1.48
C ASN A 19 -20.80 5.86 -1.88
N ASP A 20 -19.91 4.87 -1.71
CA ASP A 20 -20.24 3.48 -2.01
C ASP A 20 -21.36 2.98 -1.05
N PRO A 21 -22.37 2.24 -1.54
CA PRO A 21 -23.42 1.68 -0.69
C PRO A 21 -22.93 0.81 0.48
N LEU A 22 -21.73 0.24 0.36
CA LEU A 22 -21.09 -0.56 1.40
C LEU A 22 -20.20 0.26 2.35
N ALA A 23 -19.91 1.54 2.07
CA ALA A 23 -18.97 2.34 2.85
C ALA A 23 -19.28 2.34 4.36
N SER A 24 -20.56 2.49 4.73
CA SER A 24 -21.01 2.45 6.14
C SER A 24 -20.78 1.11 6.85
N LYS A 25 -20.56 0.03 6.09
CA LYS A 25 -20.35 -1.33 6.58
C LYS A 25 -18.87 -1.75 6.56
N LEU A 26 -17.99 -0.98 5.93
CA LEU A 26 -16.57 -1.30 5.73
C LEU A 26 -15.70 -0.37 6.58
N ASN A 27 -15.61 -0.64 7.88
CA ASN A 27 -14.94 0.27 8.82
C ASN A 27 -13.53 -0.18 9.22
N ASP A 28 -13.24 -1.47 9.12
CA ASP A 28 -11.90 -2.04 9.25
C ASP A 28 -11.67 -3.21 8.28
N ILE A 29 -10.45 -3.73 8.24
CA ILE A 29 -10.03 -4.73 7.25
C ILE A 29 -10.82 -6.04 7.34
N GLU A 30 -11.26 -6.41 8.55
CA GLU A 30 -12.06 -7.61 8.79
C GLU A 30 -13.47 -7.51 8.17
N ASP A 31 -14.01 -6.29 8.06
CA ASP A 31 -15.31 -6.07 7.41
C ASP A 31 -15.23 -6.32 5.91
N VAL A 32 -14.07 -6.09 5.29
CA VAL A 32 -13.83 -6.40 3.88
C VAL A 32 -13.98 -7.90 3.65
N GLU A 33 -13.35 -8.75 4.46
CA GLU A 33 -13.51 -10.20 4.30
C GLU A 33 -14.93 -10.67 4.65
N ARG A 34 -15.62 -10.01 5.58
CA ARG A 34 -17.01 -10.34 5.93
C ARG A 34 -18.00 -10.02 4.80
N HIS A 35 -17.85 -8.86 4.15
CA HIS A 35 -18.80 -8.38 3.13
C HIS A 35 -18.38 -8.71 1.70
N LEU A 36 -17.09 -8.91 1.46
CA LEU A 36 -16.46 -9.16 0.16
C LEU A 36 -15.48 -10.36 0.30
N PRO A 37 -15.98 -11.57 0.64
CA PRO A 37 -15.14 -12.71 0.97
C PRO A 37 -14.21 -13.10 -0.17
N GLY A 38 -12.94 -13.31 0.15
CA GLY A 38 -11.89 -13.66 -0.80
C GLY A 38 -11.27 -12.48 -1.56
N LEU A 39 -11.79 -11.26 -1.42
CA LEU A 39 -11.23 -10.08 -2.09
C LEU A 39 -9.79 -9.83 -1.65
N ILE A 40 -9.50 -9.87 -0.34
CA ILE A 40 -8.14 -9.63 0.19
C ILE A 40 -7.15 -10.66 -0.36
N ARG A 41 -7.55 -11.94 -0.41
CA ARG A 41 -6.73 -13.01 -0.98
C ARG A 41 -6.49 -12.79 -2.48
N ALA A 42 -7.52 -12.43 -3.22
CA ALA A 42 -7.40 -12.14 -4.65
C ALA A 42 -6.48 -10.93 -4.92
N THR A 43 -6.55 -9.88 -4.09
CA THR A 43 -5.66 -8.72 -4.20
C THR A 43 -4.21 -9.07 -3.88
N ASN A 44 -3.97 -9.88 -2.84
CA ASN A 44 -2.63 -10.38 -2.52
C ASN A 44 -2.04 -11.16 -3.70
N GLU A 45 -2.82 -12.11 -4.24
CA GLU A 45 -2.40 -12.92 -5.38
C GLU A 45 -2.11 -12.07 -6.62
N TRP A 46 -2.96 -11.09 -6.91
CA TRP A 46 -2.77 -10.19 -8.05
C TRP A 46 -1.42 -9.47 -7.96
N PHE A 47 -1.12 -8.84 -6.83
CA PHE A 47 0.15 -8.13 -6.64
C PHE A 47 1.36 -9.07 -6.60
N ARG A 48 1.18 -10.33 -6.20
CA ARG A 48 2.24 -11.35 -6.24
C ARG A 48 2.65 -11.69 -7.67
N ILE A 49 1.67 -11.82 -8.59
CA ILE A 49 1.90 -12.42 -9.92
C ILE A 49 1.80 -11.46 -11.10
N TYR A 50 1.32 -10.22 -10.94
CA TYR A 50 0.98 -9.35 -12.08
C TYR A 50 2.16 -9.02 -13.01
N LYS A 51 3.40 -9.11 -12.53
CA LYS A 51 4.62 -8.87 -13.33
C LYS A 51 5.20 -10.13 -13.99
N ILE A 52 4.68 -11.31 -13.69
CA ILE A 52 5.15 -12.57 -14.30
C ILE A 52 5.01 -12.56 -15.83
N PRO A 53 3.89 -12.08 -16.42
CA PRO A 53 3.77 -11.97 -17.87
C PRO A 53 4.82 -11.08 -18.53
N ASP A 54 5.38 -10.12 -17.79
CA ASP A 54 6.46 -9.24 -18.24
C ASP A 54 7.86 -9.87 -18.09
N GLY A 55 7.94 -11.14 -17.67
CA GLY A 55 9.19 -11.87 -17.46
C GLY A 55 9.89 -11.59 -16.12
N LYS A 56 9.23 -10.88 -15.20
CA LYS A 56 9.76 -10.58 -13.86
C LYS A 56 9.40 -11.69 -12.85
N PRO A 57 10.18 -11.85 -11.77
CA PRO A 57 9.84 -12.80 -10.70
C PRO A 57 8.56 -12.38 -9.94
N GLU A 58 8.04 -13.29 -9.13
CA GLU A 58 6.96 -12.99 -8.18
C GLU A 58 7.39 -11.91 -7.18
N ASN A 59 6.47 -11.00 -6.84
CA ASN A 59 6.70 -10.04 -5.77
C ASN A 59 6.54 -10.71 -4.40
N ALA A 60 7.27 -10.19 -3.41
CA ALA A 60 7.16 -10.63 -2.02
C ALA A 60 6.32 -9.64 -1.20
N PHE A 61 5.84 -10.09 -0.05
CA PHE A 61 5.20 -9.22 0.93
C PHE A 61 5.88 -9.34 2.29
N ALA A 62 5.94 -8.23 3.03
CA ALA A 62 6.20 -8.29 4.46
C ALA A 62 4.96 -8.86 5.20
N PHE A 63 5.12 -9.24 6.47
CA PHE A 63 4.05 -9.80 7.32
C PHE A 63 3.29 -10.97 6.70
N SER A 64 3.98 -11.79 5.89
CA SER A 64 3.36 -12.94 5.19
C SER A 64 2.15 -12.56 4.32
N GLY A 65 2.09 -11.33 3.82
CA GLY A 65 1.01 -10.87 2.93
C GLY A 65 -0.25 -10.36 3.64
N GLU A 66 -0.22 -10.23 4.97
CA GLU A 66 -1.36 -9.75 5.76
C GLU A 66 -1.76 -8.31 5.38
N ALA A 67 -3.06 -8.09 5.18
CA ALA A 67 -3.63 -6.76 5.13
C ALA A 67 -3.80 -6.23 6.56
N LYS A 68 -2.97 -5.26 6.94
CA LYS A 68 -3.07 -4.60 8.25
C LYS A 68 -4.34 -3.76 8.36
N ASN A 69 -4.82 -3.61 9.59
CA ASN A 69 -6.02 -2.85 9.93
C ASN A 69 -5.89 -1.35 9.62
N LYS A 70 -7.02 -0.65 9.73
CA LYS A 70 -7.15 0.79 9.48
C LYS A 70 -6.19 1.61 10.33
N LYS A 71 -5.99 1.25 11.60
CA LYS A 71 -5.08 1.99 12.50
C LYS A 71 -3.66 1.98 11.94
N TYR A 72 -3.13 0.80 11.61
CA TYR A 72 -1.78 0.67 11.05
C TYR A 72 -1.67 1.39 9.70
N ALA A 73 -2.67 1.27 8.83
CA ALA A 73 -2.68 1.97 7.56
C ALA A 73 -2.63 3.51 7.74
N THR A 74 -3.36 4.03 8.73
CA THR A 74 -3.37 5.47 9.04
C THR A 74 -2.00 5.93 9.55
N GLU A 75 -1.33 5.14 10.39
CA GLU A 75 0.03 5.43 10.88
C GLU A 75 1.03 5.53 9.71
N ILE A 76 1.00 4.58 8.76
CA ILE A 76 1.84 4.61 7.56
C ILE A 76 1.52 5.84 6.67
N ILE A 77 0.24 6.18 6.49
CA ILE A 77 -0.14 7.38 5.72
C ILE A 77 0.43 8.65 6.37
N HIS A 78 0.37 8.75 7.70
CA HIS A 78 0.96 9.88 8.42
C HIS A 78 2.49 9.92 8.27
N GLU A 79 3.17 8.79 8.37
CA GLU A 79 4.62 8.70 8.16
C GLU A 79 5.01 9.18 6.75
N CYS A 80 4.32 8.69 5.71
CA CYS A 80 4.55 9.11 4.33
C CYS A 80 4.23 10.60 4.12
N ASN A 81 3.19 11.12 4.76
CA ASN A 81 2.87 12.54 4.71
C ASN A 81 3.95 13.41 5.37
N GLU A 82 4.49 13.00 6.51
CA GLU A 82 5.59 13.71 7.17
C GLU A 82 6.90 13.63 6.36
N ALA A 83 7.17 12.49 5.70
CA ALA A 83 8.27 12.40 4.74
C ALA A 83 8.09 13.36 3.56
N TRP A 84 6.89 13.43 2.98
CA TRP A 84 6.55 14.39 1.94
C TRP A 84 6.66 15.85 2.41
N ARG A 85 6.19 16.16 3.62
CA ARG A 85 6.29 17.51 4.20
C ARG A 85 7.75 17.95 4.30
N ARG A 86 8.62 17.10 4.86
CA ARG A 86 10.07 17.39 4.95
C ARG A 86 10.72 17.57 3.59
N LEU A 87 10.27 16.83 2.58
CA LEU A 87 10.75 16.99 1.20
C LEU A 87 10.33 18.35 0.63
N ILE A 88 9.04 18.71 0.71
CA ILE A 88 8.53 19.93 0.07
C ILE A 88 8.90 21.22 0.81
N THR A 89 9.20 21.15 2.11
CA THR A 89 9.74 22.29 2.89
C THR A 89 11.26 22.44 2.74
N GLY A 90 11.93 21.49 2.06
CA GLY A 90 13.39 21.51 1.86
C GLY A 90 14.20 21.03 3.07
N GLU A 91 13.56 20.47 4.10
CA GLU A 91 14.25 19.84 5.23
C GLU A 91 14.97 18.55 4.82
N THR A 92 14.51 17.88 3.76
CA THR A 92 15.17 16.71 3.14
C THR A 92 15.56 17.02 1.70
N PRO A 93 16.81 16.74 1.26
CA PRO A 93 17.22 16.97 -0.11
C PRO A 93 16.38 16.18 -1.12
N ALA A 94 15.91 16.85 -2.17
CA ALA A 94 15.20 16.21 -3.28
C ALA A 94 16.11 15.38 -4.20
N LYS A 95 17.42 15.46 -4.01
CA LYS A 95 18.43 14.73 -4.79
C LYS A 95 19.31 13.91 -3.85
N THR A 96 19.44 12.63 -4.16
CA THR A 96 20.32 11.68 -3.49
C THR A 96 21.26 11.03 -4.51
N SER A 97 22.11 10.11 -4.08
CA SER A 97 22.91 9.28 -4.99
C SER A 97 22.05 8.33 -5.84
N SER A 98 20.83 8.01 -5.38
CA SER A 98 19.97 6.98 -5.97
C SER A 98 18.74 7.55 -6.69
N TYR A 99 18.28 8.75 -6.34
CA TYR A 99 17.07 9.37 -6.89
C TYR A 99 17.26 10.87 -7.10
N ASP A 100 16.69 11.41 -8.17
CA ASP A 100 16.57 12.86 -8.41
C ASP A 100 15.09 13.23 -8.58
N LEU A 101 14.54 13.88 -7.56
CA LEU A 101 13.14 14.34 -7.50
C LEU A 101 13.04 15.84 -7.73
N SER A 102 14.13 16.52 -8.08
CA SER A 102 14.09 17.93 -8.46
C SER A 102 13.52 18.05 -9.87
N MET A 103 12.36 18.71 -10.00
CA MET A 103 11.77 19.08 -11.30
C MET A 103 12.53 20.22 -11.96
#